data_AF-A0A226D9T7-F1
#
_entry.id   AF-A0A226D9T7-F1
#
_cell.length_a   1.000
_cell.length_b   1.000
_cell.length_c   1.000
_cell.angle_alpha   90.00
_cell.angle_beta   90.00
_cell.angle_gamma   90.00
#
_symmetry.space_group_name_H-M   'P 1'
#
loop_
_entity.id
_entity.type
_entity.pdbx_description
1 polymer ?
#
loop_
_entity_poly.entity_id
_entity_poly.type
_entity_poly.pdbx_seq_one_letter_code
_entity_poly.pdbx_strand_id
1 'polypeptide(L)'
;MSIEYNLDGRNGGTTKPSGVTSYFLFLAACVTVSIGVVPVAIFVLSLIRPCMPPIISGLIFSACQSWGDDGGFGFLFRTGVGFFEWYTWTIITGIVSFVIMLMLLYPVEIKLLLITMMGRNRRNNRCIALKEYRTLQLLSNFHNFAFYYPAMAIVTGAVMICGSIALYVVISSADIVPLPVVILFSIVAFDFFLIIHGIFKIVSYPYIKSVDFIHLVKNGKYTKWDLQFINSCPLQNYCWVMADSSIN
;
A
#
# COMPACT_ATOMS: atom_id res chain seq x y z
N MET A 1 18.30 0.33 0.15
CA MET A 1 18.22 1.55 1.00
C MET A 1 17.71 1.14 2.38
N SER A 2 18.62 0.70 3.25
CA SER A 2 18.32 0.35 4.64
C SER A 2 18.37 1.62 5.48
N ILE A 3 17.24 1.99 6.09
CA ILE A 3 17.19 3.12 7.01
C ILE A 3 17.56 2.56 8.38
N GLU A 4 18.78 2.84 8.81
CA GLU A 4 19.29 2.45 10.11
C GLU A 4 18.66 3.35 11.18
N TYR A 5 17.78 2.77 12.01
CA TYR A 5 17.10 3.49 13.08
C TYR A 5 18.02 3.62 14.29
N ASN A 6 18.71 4.76 14.38
CA ASN A 6 19.51 5.09 15.55
C ASN A 6 18.59 5.51 16.70
N LEU A 7 18.26 4.54 17.57
CA LEU A 7 17.48 4.71 18.80
C LEU A 7 18.37 5.25 19.93
N ASP A 8 19.05 6.38 19.70
CA ASP A 8 19.81 7.02 20.77
C ASP A 8 18.95 8.09 21.47
N GLY A 9 18.44 7.71 22.64
CA GLY A 9 17.57 8.53 23.46
C GLY A 9 18.35 9.21 24.58
N ARG A 10 18.79 10.44 24.35
CA ARG A 10 19.04 11.47 25.39
C ARG A 10 19.35 12.81 24.71
N ASN A 11 18.34 13.64 24.50
CA ASN A 11 18.40 15.10 24.64
C ASN A 11 17.02 15.72 24.41
N GLY A 12 16.57 16.52 25.37
CA GLY A 12 15.28 17.21 25.37
C GLY A 12 15.25 18.41 24.43
N GLY A 13 15.29 18.17 23.13
CA GLY A 13 15.12 19.17 22.08
C GLY A 13 14.08 18.68 21.08
N THR A 14 13.13 19.54 20.73
CA THR A 14 12.13 19.43 19.65
C THR A 14 11.85 18.01 19.16
N THR A 15 10.71 17.45 19.58
CA THR A 15 10.22 16.10 19.25
C THR A 15 10.18 15.92 17.73
N LYS A 16 11.30 15.50 17.14
CA LYS A 16 11.40 15.20 15.72
C LYS A 16 10.45 14.02 15.48
N PRO A 17 9.49 14.14 14.54
CA PRO A 17 8.54 13.07 14.29
C PRO A 17 9.32 11.79 14.00
N SER A 18 8.89 10.69 14.62
CA SER A 18 9.55 9.40 14.42
C SER A 18 9.66 9.11 12.93
N GLY A 19 10.79 8.58 12.45
CA GLY A 19 11.01 8.35 11.02
C GLY A 19 9.93 7.47 10.37
N VAL A 20 9.19 6.70 11.18
CA VAL A 20 8.08 5.86 10.75
C VAL A 20 6.84 6.70 10.40
N THR A 21 6.48 7.68 11.23
CA THR A 21 5.38 8.62 10.95
C THR A 21 5.64 9.41 9.67
N SER A 22 6.90 9.82 9.45
CA SER A 22 7.27 10.55 8.23
C SER A 22 7.07 9.71 6.96
N TYR A 23 7.33 8.40 7.03
CA TYR A 23 7.13 7.50 5.89
C TYR A 23 5.64 7.33 5.56
N PHE A 24 4.78 7.19 6.57
CA PHE A 24 3.33 7.10 6.38
C PHE A 24 2.74 8.39 5.81
N LEU A 25 3.19 9.54 6.30
CA LEU A 25 2.79 10.83 5.74
C LEU A 25 3.23 10.97 4.29
N PHE A 26 4.45 10.53 3.95
CA PHE A 26 4.94 10.54 2.57
C PHE A 26 4.09 9.65 1.66
N LEU A 27 3.80 8.42 2.08
CA LEU A 27 2.98 7.49 1.31
C LEU A 27 1.54 8.01 1.13
N ALA A 28 0.93 8.53 2.20
CA ALA A 28 -0.39 9.14 2.13
C ALA A 28 -0.40 10.34 1.19
N ALA A 29 0.61 11.21 1.25
CA ALA A 29 0.75 12.35 0.35
C ALA A 29 0.90 11.90 -1.12
N CYS A 30 1.72 10.89 -1.39
CA CYS A 30 1.84 10.31 -2.73
C CYS A 30 0.49 9.81 -3.24
N VAL A 31 -0.24 9.02 -2.44
CA VAL A 31 -1.57 8.50 -2.81
C VAL A 31 -2.56 9.64 -3.07
N THR A 32 -2.59 10.68 -2.23
CA THR A 32 -3.45 11.84 -2.43
C THR A 32 -3.13 12.58 -3.74
N VAL A 33 -1.85 12.73 -4.07
CA VAL A 33 -1.43 13.34 -5.34
C VAL A 33 -1.90 12.48 -6.52
N SER A 34 -1.71 11.16 -6.47
CA SER A 34 -2.15 10.24 -7.53
C SER A 34 -3.67 10.29 -7.76
N ILE A 35 -4.47 10.36 -6.69
CA ILE A 35 -5.94 10.52 -6.78
C ILE A 35 -6.33 11.81 -7.52
N GLY A 36 -5.53 12.88 -7.39
CA GLY A 36 -5.77 14.13 -8.12
C GLY A 36 -5.29 14.08 -9.57
N VAL A 37 -4.09 13.54 -9.81
CA VAL A 37 -3.42 13.58 -11.12
C VAL A 37 -4.06 12.61 -12.12
N VAL A 38 -4.42 11.40 -11.70
CA VAL A 38 -4.95 10.37 -12.61
C VAL A 38 -6.26 10.79 -13.28
N PRO A 39 -7.31 11.25 -12.55
CA PRO A 39 -8.54 11.70 -13.19
C PRO A 39 -8.32 12.90 -14.12
N VAL A 40 -7.43 13.82 -13.76
CA VAL A 40 -7.11 14.99 -14.60
C VAL A 40 -6.45 14.54 -15.91
N ALA A 41 -5.52 13.58 -15.86
CA ALA A 41 -4.91 13.02 -17.05
C ALA A 41 -5.95 12.32 -17.96
N ILE A 42 -6.90 11.58 -17.36
CA ILE A 42 -7.99 10.93 -18.09
C ILE A 42 -8.92 11.96 -18.73
N PHE A 43 -9.27 13.03 -18.01
CA PHE A 43 -10.08 14.14 -18.54
C PHE A 43 -9.42 14.76 -19.79
N VAL A 44 -8.12 15.07 -19.69
CA VAL A 44 -7.36 15.63 -20.82
C VAL A 44 -7.30 14.65 -21.99
N LEU A 45 -7.12 13.36 -21.73
CA LEU A 45 -7.15 12.33 -22.78
C LEU A 45 -8.52 12.21 -23.45
N SER A 46 -9.61 12.31 -22.68
CA SER A 46 -10.98 12.28 -23.21
C SER A 46 -11.25 13.45 -24.17
N LEU A 47 -10.68 14.62 -23.89
CA LEU A 47 -10.80 15.80 -24.76
C LEU A 47 -9.99 15.65 -26.06
N ILE A 48 -8.78 15.08 -25.99
CA ILE A 48 -7.87 14.98 -27.13
C ILE A 48 -8.16 13.75 -27.99
N ARG A 49 -8.45 12.60 -27.38
CA ARG A 49 -8.60 11.28 -28.03
C ARG A 49 -9.67 10.42 -27.31
N PRO A 50 -10.97 10.67 -27.53
CA PRO A 50 -12.04 9.92 -26.86
C PRO A 50 -12.11 8.44 -27.29
N CYS A 51 -11.55 8.10 -28.45
CA CYS A 51 -11.56 6.74 -29.00
C CYS A 51 -10.48 5.80 -28.40
N MET A 52 -9.66 6.27 -27.45
CA MET A 52 -8.51 5.51 -26.95
C MET A 52 -8.85 4.76 -25.64
N PRO A 53 -8.51 3.47 -25.47
CA PRO A 53 -8.62 2.79 -24.18
C PRO A 53 -7.72 3.50 -23.14
N PRO A 54 -8.10 3.58 -21.84
CA PRO A 54 -9.00 2.73 -21.05
C PRO A 54 -10.42 3.31 -20.85
N ILE A 55 -10.84 4.18 -21.76
CA ILE A 55 -12.00 5.01 -21.56
C ILE A 55 -13.31 4.18 -21.73
N ILE A 56 -14.20 4.21 -20.74
CA ILE A 56 -15.49 3.50 -20.75
C ILE A 56 -16.34 3.93 -21.97
N SER A 57 -16.25 5.21 -22.36
CA SER A 57 -16.94 5.70 -23.54
C SER A 57 -16.48 5.01 -24.83
N GLY A 58 -15.20 4.63 -24.96
CA GLY A 58 -14.70 3.86 -26.10
C GLY A 58 -15.35 2.49 -26.26
N LEU A 59 -15.87 1.89 -25.18
CA LEU A 59 -16.61 0.61 -25.23
C LEU A 59 -18.08 0.79 -25.63
N ILE A 60 -18.66 1.95 -25.33
CA ILE A 60 -20.08 2.24 -25.62
C ILE A 60 -20.22 2.77 -27.05
N PHE A 61 -19.25 3.53 -27.54
CA PHE A 61 -19.26 4.13 -28.87
C PHE A 61 -18.43 3.27 -29.83
N SER A 62 -19.03 2.18 -30.32
CA SER A 62 -18.45 1.26 -31.32
C SER A 62 -18.17 1.88 -32.70
N ALA A 63 -18.23 3.21 -32.83
CA ALA A 63 -18.10 3.93 -34.10
C ALA A 63 -16.67 4.38 -34.45
N CYS A 64 -15.68 4.21 -33.56
CA CYS A 64 -14.31 4.61 -33.85
C CYS A 64 -13.62 3.57 -34.77
N GLN A 65 -13.42 3.90 -36.05
CA GLN A 65 -12.77 3.02 -37.02
C GLN A 65 -11.24 2.99 -36.85
N SER A 66 -10.66 4.05 -36.28
CA SER A 66 -9.23 4.13 -35.95
C SER A 66 -9.00 4.92 -34.66
N TRP A 67 -7.85 4.72 -34.01
CA TRP A 67 -7.47 5.45 -32.80
C TRP A 67 -7.21 6.94 -33.06
N GLY A 68 -6.96 7.27 -34.33
CA GLY A 68 -6.74 8.63 -34.78
C GLY A 68 -8.01 9.41 -35.06
N ASP A 69 -9.17 8.73 -35.08
CA ASP A 69 -10.43 9.33 -35.51
C ASP A 69 -11.06 10.18 -34.39
N ASP A 70 -11.61 11.30 -34.81
CA ASP A 70 -12.27 12.29 -33.98
C ASP A 70 -13.76 11.93 -33.73
N GLY A 71 -14.27 10.91 -34.42
CA GLY A 71 -15.62 10.37 -34.24
C GLY A 71 -16.75 11.34 -34.60
N GLY A 72 -16.44 12.47 -35.25
CA GLY A 72 -17.41 13.49 -35.67
C GLY A 72 -18.22 14.14 -34.54
N PHE A 73 -17.93 13.85 -33.27
CA PHE A 73 -18.68 14.37 -32.14
C PHE A 73 -18.33 15.83 -31.85
N GLY A 74 -19.36 16.66 -31.64
CA GLY A 74 -19.19 18.06 -31.27
C GLY A 74 -18.44 18.23 -29.93
N PHE A 75 -17.73 19.36 -29.79
CA PHE A 75 -16.91 19.68 -28.61
C PHE A 75 -17.68 19.60 -27.28
N LEU A 76 -18.97 19.96 -27.30
CA LEU A 76 -19.84 19.93 -26.11
C LEU A 76 -20.07 18.51 -25.60
N PHE A 77 -20.22 17.54 -26.51
CA PHE A 77 -20.36 16.14 -26.15
C PHE A 77 -19.06 15.58 -25.55
N ARG A 78 -17.90 15.88 -26.17
CA ARG A 78 -16.58 15.47 -25.66
C ARG A 78 -16.33 15.99 -24.24
N THR A 79 -16.69 17.25 -23.99
CA THR A 79 -16.56 17.87 -22.68
C THR A 79 -17.44 17.17 -21.63
N GLY A 80 -18.68 16.84 -21.99
CA GLY A 80 -19.60 16.11 -21.11
C GLY A 80 -19.09 14.70 -20.76
N VAL A 81 -18.60 13.96 -21.75
CA VAL A 81 -17.99 12.63 -21.56
C VAL A 81 -16.75 12.72 -20.66
N GLY A 82 -15.87 13.70 -20.91
CA GLY A 82 -14.69 13.92 -20.08
C GLY A 82 -15.03 14.18 -18.62
N PHE A 83 -16.03 15.03 -18.32
CA PHE A 83 -16.47 15.27 -16.94
C PHE A 83 -17.04 14.02 -16.26
N PHE A 84 -17.83 13.23 -16.99
CA PHE A 84 -18.37 11.98 -16.48
C PHE A 84 -17.24 11.00 -16.15
N GLU A 85 -16.26 10.86 -17.04
CA GLU A 85 -15.10 10.00 -16.81
C GLU A 85 -14.23 10.47 -15.66
N TRP A 86 -13.93 11.76 -15.59
CA TRP A 86 -13.23 12.36 -14.46
C TRP A 86 -13.92 12.02 -13.13
N TYR A 87 -15.24 12.17 -13.07
CA TYR A 87 -16.03 11.87 -11.89
C TYR A 87 -15.99 10.37 -11.55
N THR A 88 -16.28 9.49 -12.51
CA THR A 88 -16.28 8.04 -12.31
C THR A 88 -14.91 7.55 -11.84
N TRP A 89 -13.83 7.98 -12.49
CA TRP A 89 -12.47 7.60 -12.10
C TRP A 89 -12.10 8.11 -10.72
N THR A 90 -12.44 9.36 -10.39
CA THR A 90 -12.21 9.92 -9.04
C THR A 90 -12.90 9.09 -7.95
N ILE A 91 -14.15 8.67 -8.18
CA ILE A 91 -14.89 7.83 -7.23
C ILE A 91 -14.23 6.45 -7.11
N ILE A 92 -13.90 5.80 -8.22
CA ILE A 92 -13.27 4.47 -8.22
C ILE A 92 -11.91 4.52 -7.51
N THR A 93 -11.03 5.45 -7.88
CA THR A 93 -9.70 5.59 -7.27
C THR A 93 -9.81 5.98 -5.80
N GLY A 94 -10.79 6.82 -5.44
CA GLY A 94 -11.07 7.21 -4.06
C GLY A 94 -11.47 6.02 -3.19
N ILE A 95 -12.42 5.20 -3.65
CA ILE A 95 -12.87 4.00 -2.91
C ILE A 95 -11.72 2.99 -2.78
N VAL A 96 -11.03 2.68 -3.87
CA VAL A 96 -9.93 1.70 -3.87
C VAL A 96 -8.80 2.15 -2.95
N SER A 97 -8.35 3.41 -3.07
CA SER A 97 -7.29 3.95 -2.21
C SER A 97 -7.71 4.00 -0.74
N PHE A 98 -8.96 4.36 -0.45
CA PHE A 98 -9.49 4.38 0.91
C PHE A 98 -9.52 2.99 1.54
N VAL A 99 -10.01 1.99 0.81
CA VAL A 99 -10.04 0.59 1.27
C VAL A 99 -8.62 0.07 1.49
N ILE A 100 -7.70 0.31 0.56
CA ILE A 100 -6.29 -0.09 0.69
C ILE A 100 -5.64 0.59 1.91
N MET A 101 -5.82 1.90 2.07
CA MET A 101 -5.28 2.64 3.21
C MET A 101 -5.89 2.13 4.53
N LEU A 102 -7.20 1.97 4.64
CA LEU A 102 -7.80 1.45 5.88
C LEU A 102 -7.37 0.03 6.19
N MET A 103 -7.39 -0.87 5.20
CA MET A 103 -7.10 -2.29 5.42
C MET A 103 -5.63 -2.55 5.77
N LEU A 104 -4.71 -1.73 5.26
CA LEU A 104 -3.27 -1.94 5.46
C LEU A 104 -2.67 -1.00 6.52
N LEU A 105 -3.01 0.29 6.48
CA LEU A 105 -2.38 1.30 7.34
C LEU A 105 -2.85 1.18 8.78
N TYR A 106 -4.17 1.02 8.99
CA TYR A 106 -4.76 0.94 10.32
C TYR A 106 -4.17 -0.19 11.19
N PRO A 107 -4.15 -1.47 10.74
CA PRO A 107 -3.60 -2.54 11.58
C PRO A 107 -2.10 -2.38 11.83
N VAL A 108 -1.35 -1.77 10.92
CA VAL A 108 0.10 -1.54 11.10
C VAL A 108 0.35 -0.46 12.15
N GLU A 109 -0.38 0.66 12.09
CA GLU A 109 -0.30 1.74 13.09
C GLU A 109 -0.64 1.23 14.50
N ILE A 110 -1.74 0.47 14.64
CA ILE A 110 -2.14 -0.08 15.94
C ILE A 110 -1.08 -1.06 16.47
N LYS A 111 -0.52 -1.93 15.61
CA LYS A 111 0.56 -2.86 16.01
C LYS A 111 1.81 -2.10 16.47
N LEU A 112 2.21 -1.06 15.74
CA LEU A 112 3.40 -0.27 16.06
C LEU A 112 3.23 0.52 17.36
N LEU A 113 2.08 1.17 17.54
CA LEU A 113 1.75 1.92 18.74
C LEU A 113 1.74 0.99 19.98
N LEU A 114 1.19 -0.21 19.83
CA LEU A 114 1.14 -1.20 20.89
C LEU A 114 2.54 -1.74 21.26
N ILE A 115 3.42 -2.01 20.27
CA ILE A 115 4.83 -2.37 20.53
C ILE A 115 5.56 -1.25 21.28
N THR A 116 5.32 0.00 20.88
CA THR A 116 5.95 1.17 21.49
C THR A 116 5.51 1.35 22.94
N MET A 117 4.20 1.17 23.22
CA MET A 117 3.67 1.19 24.58
C MET A 117 4.27 0.07 25.44
N MET A 118 4.34 -1.15 24.92
CA MET A 118 4.96 -2.28 25.62
C MET A 118 6.43 -2.02 25.95
N GLY A 119 7.20 -1.47 25.01
CA GLY A 119 8.61 -1.13 25.23
C GLY A 119 8.81 -0.15 26.39
N ARG A 120 7.92 0.84 26.52
CA ARG A 120 7.94 1.82 27.62
C ARG A 120 7.48 1.20 28.94
N ASN A 121 6.39 0.44 28.92
CA ASN A 121 5.77 -0.11 30.13
C ASN A 121 6.56 -1.29 30.72
N ARG A 122 7.37 -1.97 29.90
CA ARG A 122 8.25 -3.10 30.30
C ARG A 122 9.14 -2.78 31.50
N ARG A 123 9.62 -1.54 31.64
CA ARG A 123 10.47 -1.14 32.78
C ARG A 123 9.67 -1.01 34.07
N ASN A 124 8.40 -0.63 33.98
CA ASN A 124 7.59 -0.26 35.13
C ASN A 124 6.75 -1.43 35.65
N ASN A 125 6.17 -2.26 34.76
CA ASN A 125 5.27 -3.32 35.19
C ASN A 125 5.20 -4.50 34.20
N ARG A 126 5.76 -5.65 34.59
CA ARG A 126 5.86 -6.84 33.72
C ARG A 126 4.49 -7.46 33.39
N CYS A 127 3.58 -7.46 34.36
CA CYS A 127 2.24 -8.06 34.19
C CYS A 127 1.42 -7.34 33.12
N ILE A 128 1.50 -6.00 33.06
CA ILE A 128 0.77 -5.20 32.07
C ILE A 128 1.30 -5.47 30.66
N ALA A 129 2.62 -5.57 30.50
CA ALA A 129 3.24 -5.87 29.21
C ALA A 129 2.79 -7.24 28.65
N LEU A 130 2.62 -8.25 29.51
CA LEU A 130 2.11 -9.57 29.08
C LEU A 130 0.65 -9.52 28.59
N LYS A 131 -0.19 -8.71 29.23
CA LYS A 131 -1.59 -8.53 28.79
C LYS A 131 -1.68 -7.82 27.44
N GLU A 132 -0.89 -6.76 27.24
CA GLU A 132 -0.80 -6.04 25.97
C GLU A 132 -0.27 -6.94 24.85
N TYR A 133 0.70 -7.81 25.16
CA TYR A 133 1.23 -8.78 24.20
C TYR A 133 0.15 -9.75 23.68
N ARG A 134 -0.75 -10.21 24.55
CA ARG A 134 -1.87 -11.07 24.14
C ARG A 134 -2.85 -10.35 23.19
N THR A 135 -3.13 -9.07 23.43
CA THR A 135 -3.93 -8.24 22.51
C THR A 135 -3.23 -8.09 21.16
N LEU A 136 -1.91 -7.90 21.16
CA LEU A 136 -1.12 -7.82 19.93
C LEU A 136 -1.20 -9.12 19.13
N GLN A 137 -1.07 -10.26 19.79
CA GLN A 137 -1.21 -11.57 19.15
C GLN A 137 -2.61 -11.77 18.56
N LEU A 138 -3.67 -11.43 19.30
CA LEU A 138 -5.05 -11.50 18.80
C LEU A 138 -5.26 -10.60 17.59
N LEU A 139 -4.76 -9.36 17.63
CA LEU A 139 -4.86 -8.42 16.52
C LEU A 139 -4.05 -8.91 15.31
N SER A 140 -2.88 -9.50 15.54
CA SER A 140 -2.06 -10.08 14.47
C SER A 140 -2.73 -11.29 13.84
N ASN A 141 -3.36 -12.15 14.65
CA ASN A 141 -4.12 -13.29 14.15
C ASN A 141 -5.36 -12.83 13.38
N PHE A 142 -6.07 -11.81 13.84
CA PHE A 142 -7.21 -11.25 13.11
C PHE A 142 -6.79 -10.65 11.77
N HIS A 143 -5.69 -9.90 11.75
CA HIS A 143 -5.12 -9.38 10.52
C HIS A 143 -4.67 -10.51 9.59
N ASN A 144 -3.95 -11.51 10.11
CA ASN A 144 -3.53 -12.66 9.33
C ASN A 144 -4.71 -13.51 8.85
N PHE A 145 -5.84 -13.50 9.56
CA PHE A 145 -7.08 -14.15 9.15
C PHE A 145 -7.76 -13.37 8.00
N ALA A 146 -7.85 -12.05 8.13
CA ALA A 146 -8.38 -11.18 7.07
C ALA A 146 -7.52 -11.22 5.80
N PHE A 147 -6.20 -11.36 5.97
CA PHE A 147 -5.22 -11.47 4.91
C PHE A 147 -4.75 -12.91 4.66
N TYR A 148 -5.48 -13.89 5.20
CA TYR A 148 -5.11 -15.29 5.06
C TYR A 148 -5.14 -15.67 3.58
N TYR A 149 -4.29 -16.62 3.21
CA TYR A 149 -4.28 -17.20 1.88
C TYR A 149 -5.73 -17.56 1.48
N PRO A 150 -6.29 -17.01 0.39
CA PRO A 150 -5.61 -16.51 -0.81
C PRO A 150 -5.56 -14.97 -0.99
N ALA A 151 -6.08 -14.17 -0.07
CA ALA A 151 -6.32 -12.73 -0.30
C ALA A 151 -5.04 -11.95 -0.63
N MET A 152 -3.96 -12.14 0.14
CA MET A 152 -2.68 -11.48 -0.12
C MET A 152 -2.07 -11.85 -1.47
N ALA A 153 -2.14 -13.14 -1.84
CA ALA A 153 -1.63 -13.62 -3.13
C ALA A 153 -2.43 -13.04 -4.30
N ILE A 154 -3.76 -12.96 -4.17
CA ILE A 154 -4.64 -12.35 -5.17
C ILE A 154 -4.34 -10.87 -5.33
N VAL A 155 -4.27 -10.11 -4.24
CA VAL A 155 -3.99 -8.66 -4.29
C VAL A 155 -2.61 -8.40 -4.89
N THR A 156 -1.60 -9.11 -4.42
CA THR A 156 -0.22 -8.97 -4.91
C THR A 156 -0.13 -9.36 -6.38
N GLY A 157 -0.71 -10.49 -6.77
CA GLY A 157 -0.73 -10.96 -8.15
C GLY A 157 -1.48 -10.00 -9.07
N ALA A 158 -2.64 -9.49 -8.65
CA ALA A 158 -3.41 -8.52 -9.42
C ALA A 158 -2.63 -7.22 -9.65
N VAL A 159 -1.97 -6.70 -8.60
CA VAL A 159 -1.12 -5.50 -8.69
C VAL A 159 0.08 -5.76 -9.62
N MET A 160 0.73 -6.92 -9.53
CA MET A 160 1.86 -7.26 -10.41
C MET A 160 1.44 -7.43 -11.87
N ILE A 161 0.32 -8.11 -12.15
CA ILE A 161 -0.21 -8.27 -13.51
C ILE A 161 -0.57 -6.90 -14.09
N CYS A 162 -1.28 -6.07 -13.32
CA CYS A 162 -1.68 -4.74 -13.77
C CYS A 162 -0.46 -3.84 -14.05
N GLY A 163 0.54 -3.84 -13.15
CA GLY A 163 1.79 -3.13 -13.35
C GLY A 163 2.57 -3.63 -14.57
N SER A 164 2.58 -4.94 -14.82
CA SER A 164 3.24 -5.54 -15.99
C SER A 164 2.56 -5.15 -17.30
N ILE A 165 1.22 -5.13 -17.34
CA ILE A 165 0.45 -4.67 -18.50
C ILE A 165 0.72 -3.18 -18.75
N ALA A 166 0.68 -2.34 -17.70
CA ALA A 166 0.96 -0.92 -17.85
C ALA A 166 2.38 -0.68 -18.39
N LEU A 167 3.39 -1.37 -17.85
CA LEU A 167 4.77 -1.26 -18.31
C LEU A 167 4.94 -1.78 -19.75
N TYR A 168 4.31 -2.91 -20.08
CA TYR A 168 4.31 -3.47 -21.43
C TYR A 168 3.72 -2.47 -22.44
N VAL A 169 2.61 -1.83 -22.10
CA VAL A 169 2.01 -0.77 -22.92
C VAL A 169 3.01 0.35 -23.10
N VAL A 170 3.64 0.87 -22.03
CA VAL A 170 4.65 1.96 -22.15
C VAL A 170 5.78 1.57 -23.11
N ILE A 171 6.33 0.35 -22.98
CA ILE A 171 7.46 -0.12 -23.80
C ILE A 171 7.03 -0.30 -25.26
N SER A 172 5.91 -0.99 -25.51
CA SER A 172 5.41 -1.28 -26.86
C SER A 172 4.92 -0.02 -27.58
N SER A 173 4.62 1.05 -26.84
CA SER A 173 4.00 2.27 -27.35
C SER A 173 4.99 3.35 -27.73
N ALA A 174 6.29 3.17 -27.44
CA ALA A 174 7.31 4.21 -27.59
C ALA A 174 7.38 4.82 -29.00
N ASP A 175 7.10 4.03 -30.04
CA ASP A 175 7.26 4.46 -31.44
C ASP A 175 5.95 4.87 -32.13
N ILE A 176 4.78 4.56 -31.55
CA ILE A 176 3.47 4.65 -32.27
C ILE A 176 2.47 5.54 -31.52
N VAL A 177 2.59 5.69 -30.21
CA VAL A 177 1.50 6.23 -29.38
C VAL A 177 1.67 7.71 -29.06
N PRO A 178 0.57 8.49 -29.03
CA PRO A 178 0.60 9.89 -28.64
C PRO A 178 1.17 10.09 -27.23
N LEU A 179 2.05 11.08 -27.10
CA LEU A 179 2.77 11.43 -25.86
C LEU A 179 1.88 11.54 -24.60
N PRO A 180 0.65 12.08 -24.64
CA PRO A 180 -0.25 12.11 -23.47
C PRO A 180 -0.55 10.74 -22.85
N VAL A 181 -0.64 9.71 -23.69
CA VAL A 181 -0.95 8.35 -23.23
C VAL A 181 0.27 7.74 -22.55
N VAL A 182 1.45 7.96 -23.11
CA VAL A 182 2.72 7.54 -22.49
C VAL A 182 2.87 8.19 -21.12
N ILE A 183 2.54 9.48 -20.98
CA ILE A 183 2.53 10.16 -19.67
C ILE A 183 1.55 9.49 -18.71
N LEU A 184 0.31 9.23 -19.11
CA LEU A 184 -0.68 8.60 -18.23
C LEU A 184 -0.21 7.22 -17.75
N PHE A 185 0.22 6.35 -18.68
CA PHE A 185 0.68 5.02 -18.30
C PHE A 185 1.96 5.06 -17.45
N SER A 186 2.82 6.05 -17.63
CA SER A 186 3.99 6.27 -16.77
C SER A 186 3.59 6.63 -15.34
N ILE A 187 2.60 7.51 -15.16
CA ILE A 187 2.05 7.87 -13.85
C ILE A 187 1.46 6.62 -13.17
N VAL A 188 0.63 5.86 -13.90
CA VAL A 188 0.01 4.63 -13.38
C VAL A 188 1.06 3.58 -13.03
N ALA A 189 2.09 3.39 -13.85
CA ALA A 189 3.19 2.47 -13.56
C ALA A 189 3.96 2.90 -12.30
N PHE A 190 4.20 4.20 -12.13
CA PHE A 190 4.82 4.75 -10.93
C PHE A 190 3.95 4.54 -9.68
N ASP A 191 2.63 4.70 -9.79
CA ASP A 191 1.69 4.41 -8.71
C ASP A 191 1.76 2.93 -8.28
N PHE A 192 1.78 2.00 -9.24
CA PHE A 192 1.94 0.58 -8.92
C PHE A 192 3.30 0.27 -8.27
N PHE A 193 4.37 0.90 -8.74
CA PHE A 193 5.69 0.78 -8.12
C PHE A 193 5.67 1.25 -6.66
N LEU A 194 5.05 2.42 -6.39
CA LEU A 194 4.87 2.94 -5.04
C LEU A 194 4.00 2.04 -4.17
N ILE A 195 2.92 1.47 -4.71
CA ILE A 195 2.06 0.52 -4.01
C ILE A 195 2.87 -0.71 -3.62
N ILE A 196 3.59 -1.33 -4.56
CA ILE A 196 4.41 -2.53 -4.31
C ILE A 196 5.49 -2.21 -3.26
N HIS A 197 6.42 -1.31 -3.57
CA HIS A 197 7.54 -1.04 -2.67
C HIS A 197 7.09 -0.39 -1.35
N GLY A 198 6.06 0.44 -1.40
CA GLY A 198 5.51 1.14 -0.25
C GLY A 198 4.84 0.19 0.74
N ILE A 199 3.85 -0.56 0.25
CA ILE A 199 3.01 -1.43 1.07
C ILE A 199 3.81 -2.61 1.61
N PHE A 200 4.57 -3.33 0.77
CA PHE A 200 5.33 -4.49 1.27
C PHE A 200 6.33 -4.08 2.35
N LYS A 201 6.99 -2.94 2.16
CA LYS A 201 7.91 -2.40 3.18
C LYS A 201 7.18 -2.05 4.48
N ILE A 202 6.03 -1.39 4.40
CA ILE A 202 5.20 -1.07 5.57
C ILE A 202 4.76 -2.34 6.31
N VAL A 203 4.22 -3.32 5.58
CA VAL A 203 3.66 -4.54 6.15
C VAL A 203 4.75 -5.42 6.78
N SER A 204 5.96 -5.42 6.23
CA SER A 204 7.11 -6.14 6.80
C SER A 204 7.68 -5.47 8.07
N TYR A 205 7.52 -4.16 8.23
CA TYR A 205 8.10 -3.42 9.34
C TYR A 205 7.66 -3.88 10.75
N PRO A 206 6.35 -4.04 11.06
CA PRO A 206 5.91 -4.53 12.36
C PRO A 206 6.40 -5.96 12.63
N TYR A 207 6.60 -6.77 11.59
CA TYR A 207 7.15 -8.11 11.72
C TYR A 207 8.61 -8.07 12.20
N ILE A 208 9.46 -7.27 11.54
CA ILE A 208 10.87 -7.10 11.94
C ILE A 208 10.95 -6.59 13.39
N LYS A 209 10.14 -5.60 13.75
CA LYS A 209 10.10 -5.06 15.13
C LYS A 209 9.60 -6.08 16.15
N SER A 210 8.66 -6.94 15.78
CA SER A 210 8.20 -8.03 16.64
C SER A 210 9.32 -9.06 16.88
N VAL A 211 10.09 -9.41 15.85
CA VAL A 211 11.23 -10.34 15.97
C VAL A 211 12.33 -9.75 16.86
N ASP A 212 12.71 -8.49 16.63
CA ASP A 212 13.66 -7.78 17.49
C ASP A 212 13.21 -7.77 18.95
N PHE A 213 11.91 -7.52 19.19
CA PHE A 213 11.36 -7.56 20.54
C PHE A 213 11.49 -8.94 21.18
N ILE A 214 11.19 -10.01 20.45
CA ILE A 214 11.35 -11.39 20.95
C ILE A 214 12.81 -11.69 21.29
N HIS A 215 13.77 -11.25 20.46
CA HIS A 215 15.19 -11.40 20.77
C HIS A 215 15.60 -10.63 22.03
N LEU A 216 15.12 -9.39 22.19
CA LEU A 216 15.33 -8.59 23.40
C LEU A 216 14.67 -9.20 24.64
N VAL A 217 13.58 -9.94 24.47
CA VAL A 217 12.94 -10.70 25.55
C VAL A 217 13.80 -11.94 25.86
N LYS A 218 14.20 -12.71 24.85
CA LYS A 218 15.01 -13.93 25.02
C LYS A 218 16.36 -13.66 25.69
N ASN A 219 16.99 -12.53 25.39
CA ASN A 219 18.27 -12.12 25.98
C ASN A 219 18.12 -11.51 27.39
N GLY A 220 16.89 -11.21 27.84
CA GLY A 220 16.63 -10.67 29.17
C GLY A 220 16.61 -11.75 30.26
N LYS A 221 16.76 -11.34 31.52
CA LYS A 221 16.57 -12.20 32.71
C LYS A 221 15.08 -12.49 32.95
N TYR A 222 14.44 -13.18 32.02
CA TYR A 222 13.05 -13.62 32.17
C TYR A 222 12.99 -14.92 32.96
N THR A 223 11.90 -15.10 33.70
CA THR A 223 11.67 -16.34 34.42
C THR A 223 11.30 -17.45 33.43
N LYS A 224 11.55 -18.72 33.79
CA LYS A 224 11.11 -19.86 32.97
C LYS A 224 9.61 -19.79 32.65
N TRP A 225 8.80 -19.29 33.59
CA TRP A 225 7.35 -19.12 33.42
C TRP A 225 6.99 -18.09 32.34
N ASP A 226 7.73 -16.98 32.25
CA ASP A 226 7.49 -15.97 31.22
C ASP A 226 7.78 -16.52 29.82
N LEU A 227 8.91 -17.23 29.68
CA LEU A 227 9.29 -17.94 28.44
C LEU A 227 8.28 -19.02 28.07
N GLN A 228 7.81 -19.78 29.06
CA GLN A 228 6.82 -20.82 28.86
C GLN A 228 5.46 -20.23 28.46
N PHE A 229 5.06 -19.09 29.04
CA PHE A 229 3.85 -18.36 28.63
C PHE A 229 3.93 -17.88 27.18
N ILE A 230 5.06 -17.30 26.77
CA ILE A 230 5.30 -16.87 25.38
C ILE A 230 5.24 -18.07 24.43
N ASN A 231 5.84 -19.21 24.81
CA ASN A 231 5.84 -20.43 24.00
C ASN A 231 4.50 -21.18 24.01
N SER A 232 3.67 -20.98 25.05
CA SER A 232 2.35 -21.64 25.18
C SER A 232 1.33 -21.07 24.22
N CYS A 233 1.52 -19.83 23.77
CA CYS A 233 0.83 -19.30 22.61
C CYS A 233 1.63 -19.77 21.39
N PRO A 234 1.14 -20.72 20.58
CA PRO A 234 1.79 -21.03 19.32
C PRO A 234 1.79 -19.74 18.51
N LEU A 235 2.96 -19.09 18.41
CA LEU A 235 3.30 -18.19 17.33
C LEU A 235 3.11 -19.05 16.08
N GLN A 236 1.91 -18.95 15.52
CA GLN A 236 1.39 -19.82 14.48
C GLN A 236 2.51 -20.17 13.49
N ASN A 237 2.84 -21.45 13.40
CA ASN A 237 3.76 -22.04 12.42
C ASN A 237 3.43 -21.65 10.96
N TYR A 238 2.33 -20.94 10.72
CA TYR A 238 1.89 -20.39 9.44
C TYR A 238 2.60 -19.07 9.04
N CYS A 239 3.23 -18.34 9.97
CA CYS A 239 3.86 -17.04 9.64
C CYS A 239 5.27 -17.18 9.03
N TRP A 240 5.98 -18.28 9.32
CA TRP A 240 7.29 -18.56 8.71
C TRP A 240 7.20 -18.97 7.24
N VAL A 241 6.08 -19.58 6.82
CA VAL A 241 5.92 -20.08 5.44
C VAL A 241 5.79 -18.95 4.40
N MET A 242 5.29 -17.77 4.76
CA MET A 242 5.22 -16.62 3.82
C MET A 242 6.50 -15.78 3.75
N ALA A 243 7.35 -15.81 4.79
CA ALA A 243 8.62 -15.10 4.75
C ALA A 243 9.63 -15.82 3.84
N ASP A 244 9.60 -17.16 3.85
CA ASP A 244 10.47 -18.00 3.03
C ASP A 244 10.10 -17.96 1.53
N SER A 245 8.84 -17.65 1.19
CA SER A 245 8.37 -17.56 -0.20
C SER A 245 8.67 -16.24 -0.92
N SER A 246 9.34 -15.29 -0.26
CA SER A 246 9.76 -14.01 -0.88
C SER A 246 11.28 -13.84 -0.98
N ILE A 247 12.05 -14.87 -0.61
CA ILE A 247 13.53 -14.86 -0.62
C ILE A 247 14.09 -15.85 -1.66
N ASN A 248 13.25 -16.62 -2.37
CA ASN A 248 13.61 -17.35 -3.59
C ASN A 248 12.90 -16.73 -4.80
#